data_AF-A0A3B0XBT1-F1
#
_entry.id   AF-A0A3B0XBT1-F1
#
_cell.length_a   1.000
_cell.length_b   1.000
_cell.length_c   1.000
_cell.angle_alpha   90.00
_cell.angle_beta   90.00
_cell.angle_gamma   90.00
#
_symmetry.space_group_name_H-M   'P 1'
#
loop_
_entity.id
_entity.type
_entity.pdbx_description
1 polymer ?
#
loop_
_entity_poly.entity_id
_entity_poly.type
_entity_poly.pdbx_seq_one_letter_code
_entity_poly.pdbx_strand_id
1 'polypeptide(L)'
;MKNILIFIKRVMFLFVLSSSFVAAELKPGWVNGDVRTYPNNQYMSATGSASNEELAKNRALANLSKIFETHIKVLSVSQSDTQVVKKDSEENISKNIFLSQKIELRTDKIISGAQIVELWKDEALFTYHALAVLDRAQAGSNIKDEMRRIDRDTKIQMKRSEKEKDALLSLSALNKAVVLQFERQALHKTLKVIDVRGKGDPSKWSLAELQGRLEKQYSTLSIGAAVDSDPIGELNQLLKSAMGNAGFSAGDESSQFTLVVNLDVQDLGFRQGWYWLRGKLSVKMIESNGKVRGRVQWPLKVSALKHDDAESRLMTQVSNKLDTEIKSAIFKISTGNK
;
A
#
# COMPACT_ATOMS: atom_id res chain seq x y z
N MET A 1 -103.93 16.32 -1.05
CA MET A 1 -104.13 17.48 -1.95
C MET A 1 -102.81 18.23 -1.99
N LYS A 2 -101.96 17.89 -2.98
CA LYS A 2 -101.73 18.63 -4.23
C LYS A 2 -101.08 20.01 -4.01
N ASN A 3 -99.99 20.22 -4.77
CA ASN A 3 -99.29 21.47 -5.18
C ASN A 3 -97.80 21.35 -4.77
N ILE A 4 -96.80 20.97 -5.59
CA ILE A 4 -96.50 21.22 -7.02
C ILE A 4 -96.70 22.69 -7.38
N LEU A 5 -95.61 23.48 -7.51
CA LEU A 5 -95.09 23.99 -8.79
C LEU A 5 -93.89 25.01 -8.62
N ILE A 6 -92.71 24.59 -9.11
CA ILE A 6 -91.69 25.31 -9.93
C ILE A 6 -90.97 26.59 -9.41
N PHE A 7 -89.62 26.56 -9.40
CA PHE A 7 -88.71 27.52 -10.10
C PHE A 7 -87.23 27.03 -10.03
N ILE A 8 -86.68 26.45 -11.12
CA ILE A 8 -85.70 27.04 -12.07
C ILE A 8 -84.26 27.26 -11.52
N LYS A 9 -83.33 26.50 -12.15
CA LYS A 9 -81.90 26.76 -12.43
C LYS A 9 -80.96 27.15 -11.27
N ARG A 10 -79.98 26.27 -10.99
CA ARG A 10 -78.56 26.51 -11.30
C ARG A 10 -77.72 25.26 -10.98
N VAL A 11 -77.16 24.65 -12.01
CA VAL A 11 -76.03 23.72 -11.92
C VAL A 11 -74.81 24.57 -11.52
N MET A 12 -74.34 24.41 -10.29
CA MET A 12 -73.07 24.97 -9.83
C MET A 12 -72.12 23.80 -9.57
N PHE A 13 -71.37 23.46 -10.62
CA PHE A 13 -70.29 22.49 -10.59
C PHE A 13 -69.14 23.11 -9.78
N LEU A 14 -69.03 22.74 -8.50
CA LEU A 14 -67.92 23.16 -7.65
C LEU A 14 -66.69 22.32 -8.00
N PHE A 15 -65.87 22.82 -8.91
CA PHE A 15 -64.52 22.30 -9.16
C PHE A 15 -63.65 22.69 -7.97
N VAL A 16 -63.54 21.81 -6.97
CA VAL A 16 -62.54 21.94 -5.91
C VAL A 16 -61.19 21.65 -6.54
N LEU A 17 -60.46 22.70 -6.94
CA LEU A 17 -59.03 22.60 -7.21
C LEU A 17 -58.34 22.26 -5.88
N SER A 18 -58.10 20.97 -5.67
CA SER A 18 -57.10 20.48 -4.73
C SER A 18 -55.72 20.88 -5.25
N SER A 19 -55.31 22.10 -4.90
CA SER A 19 -53.93 22.58 -5.05
C SER A 19 -53.04 21.78 -4.11
N SER A 20 -52.58 20.61 -4.56
CA SER A 20 -51.43 19.94 -3.99
C SER A 20 -50.23 20.86 -4.21
N PHE A 21 -49.88 21.65 -3.19
CA PHE A 21 -48.58 22.28 -3.10
C PHE A 21 -47.55 21.13 -3.09
N VAL A 22 -46.98 20.82 -4.24
CA VAL A 22 -45.73 20.07 -4.32
C VAL A 22 -44.67 21.01 -3.74
N ALA A 23 -44.37 20.84 -2.46
CA ALA A 23 -43.23 21.52 -1.85
C ALA A 23 -41.98 21.04 -2.60
N ALA A 24 -41.41 21.91 -3.43
CA ALA A 24 -40.08 21.67 -3.98
C ALA A 24 -39.14 21.45 -2.78
N GLU A 25 -38.52 20.28 -2.72
CA GLU A 25 -37.56 19.95 -1.67
C GLU A 25 -36.42 20.96 -1.74
N LEU A 26 -36.43 21.93 -0.83
CA LEU A 26 -35.48 23.04 -0.81
C LEU A 26 -34.06 22.48 -0.80
N LYS A 27 -33.24 22.93 -1.76
CA LYS A 27 -31.85 22.51 -1.91
C LYS A 27 -31.14 22.53 -0.54
N PRO A 28 -30.66 21.38 -0.04
CA PRO A 28 -30.02 21.30 1.27
C PRO A 28 -28.75 22.15 1.35
N GLY A 29 -28.50 22.76 2.51
CA GLY A 29 -27.33 23.63 2.74
C GLY A 29 -25.99 22.93 2.51
N TRP A 30 -25.89 21.64 2.81
CA TRP A 30 -24.65 20.85 2.64
C TRP A 30 -24.24 20.71 1.18
N VAL A 31 -25.18 20.83 0.21
CA VAL A 31 -24.85 20.83 -1.22
C VAL A 31 -23.97 22.03 -1.57
N ASN A 32 -24.11 23.14 -0.84
CA ASN A 32 -23.28 24.33 -0.96
C ASN A 32 -22.16 24.40 0.11
N GLY A 33 -21.91 23.30 0.84
CA GLY A 33 -20.87 23.22 1.86
C GLY A 33 -21.28 23.62 3.28
N ASP A 34 -22.55 23.99 3.52
CA ASP A 34 -23.05 24.28 4.87
C ASP A 34 -23.48 22.99 5.58
N VAL A 35 -22.51 22.30 6.20
CA VAL A 35 -22.70 20.98 6.84
C VAL A 35 -22.90 21.12 8.36
N ARG A 36 -23.90 21.90 8.80
CA ARG A 36 -24.12 22.18 10.25
C ARG A 36 -24.37 20.94 11.09
N THR A 37 -25.06 19.96 10.50
CA THR A 37 -25.39 18.69 11.16
C THR A 37 -24.15 17.84 11.43
N TYR A 38 -23.07 18.02 10.67
CA TYR A 38 -21.81 17.27 10.81
C TYR A 38 -20.64 18.23 11.04
N PRO A 39 -20.49 18.76 12.26
CA PRO A 39 -19.44 19.74 12.54
C PRO A 39 -18.05 19.11 12.40
N ASN A 40 -17.11 19.86 11.81
CA ASN A 40 -15.77 19.36 11.44
C ASN A 40 -14.91 18.88 12.64
N ASN A 41 -15.25 19.26 13.87
CA ASN A 41 -14.57 18.77 15.07
C ASN A 41 -14.94 17.32 15.44
N GLN A 42 -16.10 16.84 14.98
CA GLN A 42 -16.60 15.48 15.22
C GLN A 42 -16.56 14.63 13.95
N TYR A 43 -16.79 15.25 12.78
CA TYR A 43 -16.87 14.56 11.51
C TYR A 43 -15.84 15.07 10.52
N MET A 44 -15.52 14.24 9.55
CA MET A 44 -14.93 14.67 8.29
C MET A 44 -15.96 14.38 7.20
N SER A 45 -16.26 15.38 6.37
CA SER A 45 -17.31 15.29 5.37
C SER A 45 -16.81 15.64 3.98
N ALA A 46 -17.36 15.00 2.95
CA ALA A 46 -17.15 15.37 1.56
C ALA A 46 -18.43 15.14 0.75
N THR A 47 -18.64 15.96 -0.27
CA THR A 47 -19.77 15.82 -1.18
C THR A 47 -19.31 15.25 -2.52
N GLY A 48 -20.23 14.58 -3.21
CA GLY A 48 -20.04 14.12 -4.58
C GLY A 48 -21.30 14.38 -5.37
N SER A 49 -21.17 14.65 -6.68
CA SER A 49 -22.30 14.82 -7.57
C SER A 49 -22.10 14.08 -8.89
N ALA A 50 -23.18 13.56 -9.47
CA ALA A 50 -23.16 12.84 -10.73
C ALA A 50 -24.54 12.75 -11.39
N SER A 51 -24.58 12.28 -12.63
CA SER A 51 -25.82 12.00 -13.36
C SER A 51 -26.60 10.79 -12.83
N ASN A 52 -25.99 9.99 -11.94
CA ASN A 52 -26.65 8.86 -11.29
C ASN A 52 -26.26 8.79 -9.81
N GLU A 53 -27.19 8.29 -9.00
CA GLU A 53 -27.05 8.22 -7.54
C GLU A 53 -25.80 7.47 -7.10
N GLU A 54 -25.55 6.28 -7.68
CA GLU A 54 -24.44 5.42 -7.29
C GLU A 54 -23.08 6.07 -7.57
N LEU A 55 -22.95 6.74 -8.72
CA LEU A 55 -21.75 7.49 -9.06
C LEU A 55 -21.58 8.73 -8.17
N ALA A 56 -22.67 9.36 -7.72
CA ALA A 56 -22.59 10.47 -6.78
C ALA A 56 -22.07 9.99 -5.41
N LYS A 57 -22.55 8.85 -4.92
CA LYS A 57 -22.04 8.19 -3.71
C LYS A 57 -20.56 7.85 -3.83
N ASN A 58 -20.17 7.18 -4.92
CA ASN A 58 -18.78 6.81 -5.18
C ASN A 58 -17.86 8.05 -5.26
N ARG A 59 -18.33 9.13 -5.88
CA ARG A 59 -17.59 10.41 -5.91
C ARG A 59 -17.47 11.05 -4.53
N ALA A 60 -18.51 11.00 -3.70
CA ALA A 60 -18.45 11.52 -2.34
C ALA A 60 -17.40 10.78 -1.49
N LEU A 61 -17.38 9.45 -1.58
CA LEU A 61 -16.38 8.61 -0.91
C LEU A 61 -14.97 8.85 -1.47
N ALA A 62 -14.81 8.97 -2.79
CA ALA A 62 -13.53 9.28 -3.42
C ALA A 62 -13.00 10.66 -2.98
N ASN A 63 -13.87 11.68 -2.91
CA ASN A 63 -13.50 13.01 -2.45
C ASN A 63 -13.10 13.01 -0.96
N LEU A 64 -13.81 12.25 -0.12
CA LEU A 64 -13.43 12.06 1.29
C LEU A 64 -12.04 11.40 1.40
N SER A 65 -11.80 10.35 0.62
CA SER A 65 -10.51 9.68 0.53
C SER A 65 -9.40 10.64 0.07
N LYS A 66 -9.71 11.54 -0.86
CA LYS A 66 -8.76 12.52 -1.37
C LYS A 66 -8.32 13.52 -0.30
N ILE A 67 -9.23 13.96 0.55
CA ILE A 67 -8.92 14.81 1.72
C ILE A 67 -7.91 14.08 2.63
N PHE A 68 -8.12 12.78 2.86
CA PHE A 68 -7.16 11.98 3.64
C PHE A 68 -5.77 11.92 3.02
N GLU A 69 -5.68 11.57 1.73
CA GLU A 69 -4.40 11.46 1.02
C GLU A 69 -3.61 12.77 1.04
N THR A 70 -4.27 13.91 0.82
CA THR A 70 -3.61 15.22 0.74
C THR A 70 -2.98 15.58 2.08
N HIS A 71 -3.69 15.37 3.19
CA HIS A 71 -3.15 15.63 4.52
C HIS A 71 -2.00 14.68 4.89
N ILE A 72 -2.07 13.39 4.53
CA ILE A 72 -0.99 12.42 4.77
C ILE A 72 0.28 12.80 3.97
N LYS A 73 0.13 13.25 2.73
CA LYS A 73 1.25 13.71 1.89
C LYS A 73 1.94 14.92 2.52
N VAL A 74 1.18 15.92 2.98
CA VAL A 74 1.72 17.11 3.66
C VAL A 74 2.52 16.75 4.92
N LEU A 75 2.01 15.83 5.75
CA LEU A 75 2.73 15.35 6.94
C LEU A 75 3.97 14.51 6.61
N SER A 76 4.03 13.93 5.41
CA SER A 76 5.16 13.11 4.98
C SER A 76 6.29 13.96 4.41
N VAL A 77 5.97 15.02 3.67
CA VAL A 77 6.94 15.99 3.14
C VAL A 77 7.63 16.76 4.29
N SER A 78 6.88 17.19 5.30
CA SER A 78 7.46 17.94 6.43
C SER A 78 8.38 17.10 7.32
N GLN A 79 8.22 15.78 7.34
CA GLN A 79 9.09 14.87 8.08
C GLN A 79 10.28 14.38 7.25
N SER A 80 10.20 14.37 5.91
CA SER A 80 11.36 14.07 5.06
C SER A 80 12.40 15.17 5.10
N ASP A 81 12.03 16.45 5.26
CA ASP A 81 12.99 17.56 5.36
C ASP A 81 13.94 17.43 6.57
N THR A 82 13.59 16.62 7.58
CA THR A 82 14.47 16.33 8.74
C THR A 82 15.30 15.04 8.58
N GLN A 83 15.09 14.26 7.52
CA GLN A 83 15.85 13.03 7.25
C GLN A 83 16.64 13.04 5.93
N VAL A 84 16.52 14.09 5.10
CA VAL A 84 17.23 14.16 3.80
C VAL A 84 18.64 14.70 3.99
N VAL A 85 19.55 13.82 4.43
CA VAL A 85 20.89 13.72 3.85
C VAL A 85 21.27 12.23 3.86
N LYS A 86 20.83 11.46 2.86
CA LYS A 86 21.58 10.30 2.33
C LYS A 86 20.93 9.71 1.06
N LYS A 87 21.59 10.02 -0.05
CA LYS A 87 21.67 9.35 -1.37
C LYS A 87 20.38 8.83 -2.02
N ASP A 88 20.07 9.47 -3.15
CA ASP A 88 19.25 8.92 -4.24
C ASP A 88 19.78 7.54 -4.66
N SER A 89 18.91 6.55 -4.63
CA SER A 89 19.15 5.19 -5.14
C SER A 89 17.80 4.62 -5.55
N GLU A 90 17.72 3.89 -6.66
CA GLU A 90 16.48 3.29 -7.19
C GLU A 90 15.79 2.33 -6.18
N GLU A 91 16.53 1.81 -5.21
CA GLU A 91 16.03 1.05 -4.06
C GLU A 91 15.06 1.87 -3.19
N ASN A 92 15.29 3.17 -3.02
CA ASN A 92 14.38 4.06 -2.29
C ASN A 92 13.06 4.24 -3.04
N ILE A 93 13.10 4.31 -4.38
CA ILE A 93 11.90 4.43 -5.22
C ILE A 93 11.06 3.15 -5.11
N SER A 94 11.68 1.98 -5.20
CA SER A 94 11.00 0.69 -5.10
C SER A 94 10.41 0.42 -3.70
N LYS A 95 11.15 0.76 -2.63
CA LYS A 95 10.64 0.72 -1.25
C LYS A 95 9.46 1.69 -1.08
N ASN A 96 9.54 2.89 -1.65
CA ASN A 96 8.46 3.88 -1.61
C ASN A 96 7.20 3.41 -2.36
N ILE A 97 7.32 2.67 -3.47
CA ILE A 97 6.16 2.18 -4.23
C ILE A 97 5.41 1.05 -3.49
N PHE A 98 6.11 0.02 -3.01
CA PHE A 98 5.46 -1.05 -2.22
C PHE A 98 4.87 -0.52 -0.90
N LEU A 99 5.54 0.46 -0.30
CA LEU A 99 5.06 1.17 0.89
C LEU A 99 3.81 2.00 0.61
N SER A 100 3.80 2.74 -0.50
CA SER A 100 2.64 3.54 -0.91
C SER A 100 1.42 2.65 -1.12
N GLN A 101 1.59 1.51 -1.80
CA GLN A 101 0.52 0.53 -2.02
C GLN A 101 -0.01 -0.09 -0.70
N LYS A 102 0.87 -0.40 0.26
CA LYS A 102 0.44 -0.97 1.55
C LYS A 102 -0.26 0.06 2.46
N ILE A 103 0.14 1.33 2.34
CA ILE A 103 -0.51 2.46 3.02
C ILE A 103 -1.88 2.75 2.39
N GLU A 104 -1.99 2.70 1.06
CA GLU A 104 -3.24 2.83 0.29
C GLU A 104 -4.27 1.80 0.75
N LEU A 105 -3.91 0.50 0.70
CA LEU A 105 -4.79 -0.61 1.12
C LEU A 105 -5.27 -0.53 2.58
N ARG A 106 -4.51 0.10 3.48
CA ARG A 106 -4.89 0.28 4.89
C ARG A 106 -5.70 1.56 5.12
N THR A 107 -5.45 2.59 4.33
CA THR A 107 -6.24 3.82 4.35
C THR A 107 -7.65 3.52 3.86
N ASP A 108 -7.82 2.64 2.87
CA ASP A 108 -9.12 2.12 2.43
C ASP A 108 -9.91 1.47 3.59
N LYS A 109 -9.22 0.73 4.46
CA LYS A 109 -9.82 0.08 5.64
C LYS A 109 -10.18 1.08 6.76
N ILE A 110 -9.61 2.29 6.75
CA ILE A 110 -9.98 3.38 7.67
C ILE A 110 -11.16 4.16 7.08
N ILE A 111 -11.17 4.35 5.76
CA ILE A 111 -12.26 4.95 4.99
C ILE A 111 -13.51 4.05 4.98
N SER A 112 -13.40 2.74 5.25
CA SER A 112 -14.57 1.85 5.36
C SER A 112 -15.55 2.21 6.49
N GLY A 113 -15.15 3.08 7.42
CA GLY A 113 -16.05 3.67 8.42
C GLY A 113 -16.86 4.88 7.91
N ALA A 114 -16.62 5.33 6.68
CA ALA A 114 -17.36 6.42 6.06
C ALA A 114 -18.76 5.97 5.62
N GLN A 115 -19.74 6.84 5.80
CA GLN A 115 -21.14 6.57 5.52
C GLN A 115 -21.72 7.64 4.59
N ILE A 116 -22.57 7.22 3.66
CA ILE A 116 -23.44 8.16 2.95
C ILE A 116 -24.62 8.44 3.86
N VAL A 117 -24.72 9.68 4.33
CA VAL A 117 -25.73 10.09 5.32
C VAL A 117 -26.84 10.94 4.74
N GLU A 118 -26.59 11.59 3.61
CA GLU A 118 -27.61 12.36 2.90
C GLU A 118 -27.47 12.18 1.37
N LEU A 119 -28.62 12.20 0.70
CA LEU A 119 -28.77 12.16 -0.75
C LEU A 119 -29.77 13.23 -1.14
N TRP A 120 -29.51 13.92 -2.23
CA TRP A 120 -30.45 14.88 -2.78
C TRP A 120 -30.34 14.90 -4.30
N LYS A 121 -31.47 15.08 -4.98
CA LYS A 121 -31.53 15.16 -6.44
C LYS A 121 -31.96 16.56 -6.85
N ASP A 122 -31.13 17.19 -7.65
CA ASP A 122 -31.49 18.40 -8.38
C ASP A 122 -32.35 17.99 -9.59
N GLU A 123 -33.68 18.15 -9.47
CA GLU A 123 -34.62 17.82 -10.55
C GLU A 123 -34.51 18.79 -11.74
N ALA A 124 -33.98 19.99 -11.55
CA ALA A 124 -33.79 20.95 -12.65
C ALA A 124 -32.54 20.61 -13.48
N LEU A 125 -31.47 20.17 -12.82
CA LEU A 125 -30.19 19.82 -13.45
C LEU A 125 -30.00 18.32 -13.67
N PHE A 126 -31.01 17.50 -13.33
CA PHE A 126 -30.95 16.03 -13.36
C PHE A 126 -29.66 15.46 -12.73
N THR A 127 -29.25 16.05 -11.60
CA THR A 127 -27.98 15.74 -10.94
C THR A 127 -28.23 15.20 -9.53
N TYR A 128 -27.62 14.07 -9.21
CA TYR A 128 -27.60 13.50 -7.86
C TYR A 128 -26.44 14.08 -7.07
N HIS A 129 -26.68 14.38 -5.81
CA HIS A 129 -25.71 14.81 -4.82
C HIS A 129 -25.71 13.81 -3.65
N ALA A 130 -24.54 13.49 -3.15
CA ALA A 130 -24.35 12.65 -1.98
C ALA A 130 -23.41 13.32 -0.97
N LEU A 131 -23.69 13.13 0.31
CA LEU A 131 -22.84 13.55 1.42
C LEU A 131 -22.25 12.32 2.12
N ALA A 132 -20.94 12.18 2.05
CA ALA A 132 -20.18 11.20 2.81
C ALA A 132 -19.67 11.84 4.09
N VAL A 133 -19.79 11.13 5.22
CA VAL A 133 -19.22 11.55 6.52
C VAL A 133 -18.46 10.41 7.16
N LEU A 134 -17.42 10.76 7.91
CA LEU A 134 -16.65 9.86 8.76
C LEU A 134 -16.63 10.41 10.18
N ASP A 135 -17.06 9.59 11.14
CA ASP A 135 -16.92 9.90 12.57
C ASP A 135 -15.44 9.84 12.97
N ARG A 136 -14.90 10.98 13.42
CA ARG A 136 -13.49 11.11 13.81
C ARG A 136 -13.15 10.32 15.08
N ALA A 137 -14.08 10.21 16.03
CA ALA A 137 -13.86 9.48 17.28
C ALA A 137 -13.78 7.97 17.01
N GLN A 138 -14.71 7.43 16.22
CA GLN A 138 -14.71 6.03 15.83
C GLN A 138 -13.48 5.69 14.98
N ALA A 139 -13.17 6.51 13.96
CA ALA A 139 -12.01 6.32 13.12
C ALA A 139 -10.71 6.38 13.94
N GLY A 140 -10.60 7.35 14.86
CA GLY A 140 -9.47 7.49 15.76
C GLY A 140 -9.31 6.29 16.70
N SER A 141 -10.40 5.73 17.21
CA SER A 141 -10.37 4.51 18.03
C SER A 141 -9.87 3.30 17.24
N ASN A 142 -10.42 3.08 16.04
CA ASN A 142 -10.02 1.97 15.18
C ASN A 142 -8.52 2.01 14.85
N ILE A 143 -7.99 3.19 14.56
CA ILE A 143 -6.56 3.38 14.29
C ILE A 143 -5.72 3.07 15.52
N LYS A 144 -6.13 3.55 16.71
CA LYS A 144 -5.42 3.27 17.96
C LYS A 144 -5.41 1.76 18.27
N ASP A 145 -6.51 1.06 18.03
CA ASP A 145 -6.59 -0.39 18.24
C ASP A 145 -5.68 -1.16 17.28
N GLU A 146 -5.64 -0.74 16.02
CA GLU A 146 -4.70 -1.25 15.02
C GLU A 146 -3.24 -1.02 15.45
N MET A 147 -2.90 0.20 15.88
CA MET A 147 -1.55 0.53 16.38
C MET A 147 -1.17 -0.32 17.60
N ARG A 148 -2.09 -0.53 18.54
CA ARG A 148 -1.87 -1.42 19.70
C ARG A 148 -1.67 -2.87 19.28
N ARG A 149 -2.36 -3.36 18.25
CA ARG A 149 -2.11 -4.70 17.70
C ARG A 149 -0.70 -4.78 17.12
N ILE A 150 -0.32 -3.83 16.28
CA ILE A 150 1.03 -3.75 15.69
C ILE A 150 2.11 -3.68 16.79
N ASP A 151 1.89 -2.95 17.88
CA ASP A 151 2.82 -2.88 19.01
C ASP A 151 2.99 -4.22 19.73
N ARG A 152 1.91 -4.99 19.86
CA ARG A 152 1.96 -6.37 20.38
C ARG A 152 2.73 -7.30 19.44
N ASP A 153 2.43 -7.23 18.14
CA ASP A 153 3.09 -8.06 17.13
C ASP A 153 4.59 -7.73 17.04
N THR A 154 4.93 -6.44 17.11
CA THR A 154 6.33 -5.97 17.18
C THR A 154 7.03 -6.58 18.39
N LYS A 155 6.42 -6.53 19.57
CA LYS A 155 6.97 -7.15 20.79
C LYS A 155 7.20 -8.65 20.62
N ILE A 156 6.29 -9.36 19.95
CA ILE A 156 6.44 -10.80 19.67
C ILE A 156 7.64 -11.04 18.76
N GLN A 157 7.77 -10.27 17.67
CA GLN A 157 8.90 -10.41 16.75
C GLN A 157 10.23 -10.04 17.39
N MET A 158 10.28 -9.01 18.23
CA MET A 158 11.48 -8.66 19.00
C MET A 158 11.92 -9.78 19.93
N LYS A 159 10.98 -10.34 20.71
CA LYS A 159 11.26 -11.51 21.57
C LYS A 159 11.72 -12.72 20.78
N ARG A 160 11.16 -12.94 19.59
CA ARG A 160 11.58 -14.03 18.71
C ARG A 160 13.02 -13.81 18.22
N SER A 161 13.34 -12.62 17.74
CA SER A 161 14.69 -12.26 17.30
C SER A 161 15.74 -12.49 18.40
N GLU A 162 15.43 -12.13 19.65
CA GLU A 162 16.33 -12.28 20.79
C GLU A 162 16.53 -13.72 21.27
N LYS A 163 15.55 -14.61 21.06
CA LYS A 163 15.59 -16.01 21.51
C LYS A 163 16.10 -16.99 20.47
N GLU A 164 16.04 -16.59 19.20
CA GLU A 164 16.35 -17.46 18.09
C GLU A 164 17.85 -17.70 17.99
N LYS A 165 18.23 -18.98 17.83
CA LYS A 165 19.65 -19.36 17.69
C LYS A 165 20.12 -19.28 16.24
N ASP A 166 19.21 -19.52 15.31
CA ASP A 166 19.46 -19.38 13.88
C ASP A 166 19.53 -17.90 13.51
N ALA A 167 20.70 -17.46 13.04
CA ALA A 167 20.95 -16.05 12.74
C ALA A 167 20.01 -15.48 11.66
N LEU A 168 19.59 -16.29 10.68
CA LEU A 168 18.68 -15.87 9.62
C LEU A 168 17.24 -15.75 10.11
N LEU A 169 16.80 -16.67 10.97
CA LEU A 169 15.49 -16.58 11.61
C LEU A 169 15.43 -15.40 12.60
N SER A 170 16.51 -15.14 13.33
CA SER A 170 16.64 -13.98 14.21
C SER A 170 16.55 -12.67 13.43
N LEU A 171 17.30 -12.56 12.33
CA LEU A 171 17.30 -11.42 11.42
C LEU A 171 15.92 -11.22 10.78
N SER A 172 15.27 -12.30 10.36
CA SER A 172 13.93 -12.25 9.78
C SER A 172 12.87 -11.71 10.75
N ALA A 173 12.91 -12.16 12.01
CA ALA A 173 12.03 -11.64 13.04
C ALA A 173 12.27 -10.13 13.29
N LEU A 174 13.53 -9.69 13.34
CA LEU A 174 13.84 -8.27 13.48
C LEU A 174 13.35 -7.44 12.29
N ASN A 175 13.53 -7.93 11.06
CA ASN A 175 13.01 -7.27 9.87
C ASN A 175 11.49 -7.15 9.89
N LYS A 176 10.78 -8.20 10.35
CA LYS A 176 9.32 -8.12 10.55
C LYS A 176 8.93 -7.05 11.57
N ALA A 177 9.69 -6.90 12.66
CA ALA A 177 9.45 -5.83 13.64
C ALA A 177 9.63 -4.43 13.02
N VAL A 178 10.65 -4.23 12.17
CA VAL A 178 10.86 -2.98 11.41
C VAL A 178 9.68 -2.70 10.49
N VAL A 179 9.24 -3.68 9.69
CA VAL A 179 8.08 -3.53 8.78
C VAL A 179 6.81 -3.18 9.55
N LEU A 180 6.56 -3.83 10.69
CA LEU A 180 5.44 -3.51 11.56
C LEU A 180 5.50 -2.07 12.07
N GLN A 181 6.67 -1.59 12.49
CA GLN A 181 6.80 -0.21 12.99
C GLN A 181 6.72 0.85 11.88
N PHE A 182 7.13 0.52 10.66
CA PHE A 182 6.82 1.34 9.49
C PHE A 182 5.30 1.50 9.29
N GLU A 183 4.54 0.40 9.35
CA GLU A 183 3.07 0.45 9.24
C GLU A 183 2.45 1.26 10.38
N ARG A 184 2.95 1.09 11.61
CA ARG A 184 2.51 1.89 12.77
C ARG A 184 2.72 3.39 12.53
N GLN A 185 3.85 3.78 11.95
CA GLN A 185 4.14 5.18 11.67
C GLN A 185 3.16 5.77 10.65
N ALA A 186 2.78 5.01 9.62
CA ALA A 186 1.75 5.44 8.67
C ALA A 186 0.41 5.67 9.38
N LEU A 187 -0.05 4.73 10.20
CA LEU A 187 -1.27 4.87 11.00
C LEU A 187 -1.22 6.05 11.97
N HIS A 188 -0.06 6.29 12.58
CA HIS A 188 0.13 7.44 13.46
C HIS A 188 0.01 8.77 12.71
N LYS A 189 0.51 8.85 11.47
CA LYS A 189 0.28 10.01 10.60
C LYS A 189 -1.21 10.17 10.29
N THR A 190 -1.91 9.09 9.95
CA THR A 190 -3.36 9.12 9.71
C THR A 190 -4.13 9.57 10.96
N LEU A 191 -3.75 9.10 12.14
CA LEU A 191 -4.35 9.52 13.40
C LEU A 191 -4.24 11.03 13.63
N LYS A 192 -3.10 11.65 13.28
CA LYS A 192 -2.91 13.11 13.40
C LYS A 192 -3.81 13.92 12.48
N VAL A 193 -4.27 13.36 11.36
CA VAL A 193 -5.25 14.00 10.46
C VAL A 193 -6.66 13.93 11.06
N ILE A 194 -6.97 12.84 11.75
CA ILE A 194 -8.30 12.58 12.34
C ILE A 194 -8.47 13.31 13.67
N ASP A 195 -7.45 13.26 14.53
CA ASP A 195 -7.45 13.93 15.82
C ASP A 195 -7.20 15.43 15.64
N VAL A 196 -8.28 16.22 15.72
CA VAL A 196 -8.26 17.69 15.66
C VAL A 196 -7.37 18.33 16.74
N ARG A 197 -7.05 17.61 17.83
CA ARG A 197 -6.13 18.08 18.87
C ARG A 197 -4.66 17.82 18.52
N GLY A 198 -4.39 17.11 17.41
CA GLY A 198 -3.05 16.75 16.97
C GLY A 198 -2.30 15.83 17.92
N LYS A 199 -3.00 15.23 18.92
CA LYS A 199 -2.38 14.34 19.89
C LYS A 199 -2.08 13.01 19.21
N GLY A 200 -0.82 12.89 18.79
CA GLY A 200 -0.25 11.62 18.36
C GLY A 200 -0.27 10.56 19.46
N ASP A 201 0.12 9.34 19.09
CA ASP A 201 0.35 8.23 20.02
C ASP A 201 1.81 7.76 19.88
N PRO A 202 2.70 8.15 20.81
CA PRO A 202 4.13 7.89 20.69
C PRO A 202 4.39 6.39 20.59
N SER A 203 5.36 6.02 19.75
CA SER A 203 5.75 4.61 19.65
C SER A 203 6.61 4.21 20.84
N LYS A 204 6.35 3.01 21.37
CA LYS A 204 7.25 2.36 22.33
C LYS A 204 8.54 1.87 21.68
N TRP A 205 8.51 1.69 20.35
CA TRP A 205 9.63 1.20 19.56
C TRP A 205 10.04 2.29 18.58
N SER A 206 11.26 2.81 18.72
CA SER A 206 11.80 3.75 17.73
C SER A 206 12.12 3.01 16.44
N LEU A 207 11.50 3.44 15.34
CA LEU A 207 11.78 2.86 14.02
C LEU A 207 13.26 3.01 13.64
N ALA A 208 13.85 4.18 13.92
CA ALA A 208 15.26 4.44 13.64
C ALA A 208 16.19 3.51 14.44
N GLU A 209 15.87 3.24 15.71
CA GLU A 209 16.65 2.29 16.53
C GLU A 209 16.52 0.86 16.00
N LEU A 210 15.32 0.42 15.62
CA LEU A 210 15.10 -0.90 15.06
C LEU A 210 15.82 -1.07 13.72
N GLN A 211 15.80 -0.05 12.87
CA GLN A 211 16.58 -0.04 11.62
C GLN A 211 18.07 -0.11 11.90
N GLY A 212 18.59 0.69 12.84
CA GLY A 212 20.01 0.63 13.23
C GLY A 212 20.41 -0.75 13.77
N ARG A 213 19.56 -1.39 14.57
CA ARG A 213 19.77 -2.77 15.03
C ARG A 213 19.79 -3.77 13.87
N LEU A 214 18.87 -3.61 12.92
CA LEU A 214 18.76 -4.48 11.76
C LEU A 214 20.01 -4.37 10.86
N GLU A 215 20.46 -3.14 10.58
CA GLU A 215 21.68 -2.89 9.80
C GLU A 215 22.92 -3.46 10.46
N LYS A 216 23.05 -3.33 11.78
CA LYS A 216 24.12 -3.98 12.55
C LYS A 216 24.06 -5.52 12.46
N GLN A 217 22.87 -6.09 12.38
CA GLN A 217 22.71 -7.55 12.26
C GLN A 217 23.04 -8.04 10.84
N TYR A 218 22.77 -7.26 9.79
CA TYR A 218 23.23 -7.61 8.44
C TYR A 218 24.76 -7.62 8.34
N SER A 219 25.43 -6.61 8.89
CA SER A 219 26.89 -6.49 8.77
C SER A 219 27.67 -7.57 9.53
N THR A 220 27.04 -8.21 10.51
CA THR A 220 27.61 -9.32 11.29
C THR A 220 27.29 -10.68 10.68
N LEU A 221 26.27 -10.77 9.82
CA LEU A 221 25.92 -12.00 9.13
C LEU A 221 26.76 -12.14 7.85
N SER A 222 27.78 -12.98 7.94
CA SER A 222 28.61 -13.33 6.79
C SER A 222 27.89 -14.37 5.91
N ILE A 223 27.64 -14.03 4.66
CA ILE A 223 27.02 -14.91 3.67
C ILE A 223 27.97 -15.07 2.49
N GLY A 224 28.37 -16.32 2.20
CA GLY A 224 29.17 -16.66 1.04
C GLY A 224 28.40 -16.50 -0.27
N ALA A 225 29.11 -16.26 -1.36
CA ALA A 225 28.54 -16.18 -2.70
C ALA A 225 29.16 -17.27 -3.59
N ALA A 226 28.32 -18.01 -4.31
CA ALA A 226 28.76 -19.03 -5.25
C ALA A 226 27.86 -19.07 -6.49
N VAL A 227 28.37 -19.65 -7.56
CA VAL A 227 27.72 -19.78 -8.87
C VAL A 227 27.57 -21.26 -9.21
N ASP A 228 26.38 -21.66 -9.65
CA ASP A 228 26.08 -23.02 -10.12
C ASP A 228 26.25 -23.12 -11.65
N SER A 229 25.52 -22.28 -12.39
CA SER A 229 25.63 -22.13 -13.84
C SER A 229 25.61 -20.65 -14.23
N ASP A 230 26.53 -20.29 -15.10
CA ASP A 230 26.69 -18.94 -15.64
C ASP A 230 27.08 -19.02 -17.12
N PRO A 231 26.11 -19.29 -18.01
CA PRO A 231 26.38 -19.52 -19.42
C PRO A 231 26.80 -18.26 -20.19
N ILE A 232 26.55 -17.06 -19.63
CA ILE A 232 26.89 -15.77 -20.25
C ILE A 232 28.12 -15.13 -19.57
N GLY A 233 28.24 -15.26 -18.25
CA GLY A 233 29.31 -14.66 -17.45
C GLY A 233 28.78 -13.60 -16.48
N GLU A 234 29.70 -13.10 -15.64
CA GLU A 234 29.51 -11.99 -14.69
C GLU A 234 28.60 -12.28 -13.48
N LEU A 235 27.95 -13.45 -13.41
CA LEU A 235 26.92 -13.71 -12.41
C LEU A 235 27.46 -13.66 -10.96
N ASN A 236 28.71 -14.08 -10.76
CA ASN A 236 29.40 -13.96 -9.46
C ASN A 236 29.57 -12.49 -9.03
N GLN A 237 30.00 -11.63 -9.95
CA GLN A 237 30.21 -10.21 -9.67
C GLN A 237 28.88 -9.51 -9.40
N LEU A 238 27.85 -9.80 -10.20
CA LEU A 238 26.51 -9.27 -10.00
C LEU A 238 25.91 -9.71 -8.66
N LEU A 239 26.07 -10.98 -8.28
CA LEU A 239 25.61 -11.46 -6.98
C LEU A 239 26.33 -10.76 -5.83
N LYS A 240 27.66 -10.66 -5.86
CA LYS A 240 28.44 -9.98 -4.81
C LYS A 240 28.10 -8.51 -4.70
N SER A 241 27.94 -7.82 -5.82
CA SER A 241 27.51 -6.42 -5.88
C SER A 241 26.13 -6.25 -5.24
N ALA A 242 25.14 -7.06 -5.65
CA ALA A 242 23.79 -6.99 -5.12
C ALA A 242 23.74 -7.31 -3.61
N MET A 243 24.55 -8.26 -3.14
CA MET A 243 24.67 -8.57 -1.71
C MET A 243 25.25 -7.41 -0.91
N GLY A 244 26.31 -6.77 -1.41
CA GLY A 244 26.91 -5.58 -0.80
C GLY A 244 25.94 -4.40 -0.77
N ASN A 245 25.24 -4.13 -1.88
CA ASN A 245 24.19 -3.11 -1.96
C ASN A 245 23.05 -3.37 -0.97
N ALA A 246 22.70 -4.64 -0.75
CA ALA A 246 21.68 -5.03 0.21
C ALA A 246 22.14 -4.96 1.70
N GLY A 247 23.42 -4.70 1.94
CA GLY A 247 24.03 -4.54 3.27
C GLY A 247 24.65 -5.82 3.86
N PHE A 248 24.74 -6.90 3.09
CA PHE A 248 25.37 -8.13 3.55
C PHE A 248 26.88 -8.05 3.40
N SER A 249 27.62 -8.47 4.44
CA SER A 249 29.06 -8.60 4.37
C SER A 249 29.43 -9.80 3.50
N ALA A 250 30.44 -9.64 2.65
CA ALA A 250 31.01 -10.73 1.87
C ALA A 250 31.50 -11.82 2.83
N GLY A 251 31.01 -13.03 2.64
CA GLY A 251 31.46 -14.19 3.38
C GLY A 251 32.48 -15.02 2.62
N ASP A 252 33.42 -15.57 3.38
CA ASP A 252 34.42 -16.50 2.89
C ASP A 252 33.86 -17.94 2.90
N GLU A 253 34.66 -18.92 2.48
CA GLU A 253 34.27 -20.34 2.43
C GLU A 253 33.84 -20.92 3.79
N SER A 254 34.21 -20.27 4.90
CA SER A 254 33.82 -20.64 6.28
C SER A 254 32.46 -20.07 6.70
N SER A 255 31.75 -19.38 5.81
CA SER A 255 30.44 -18.79 6.10
C SER A 255 29.42 -19.86 6.48
N GLN A 256 28.57 -19.54 7.45
CA GLN A 256 27.52 -20.44 7.90
C GLN A 256 26.45 -20.67 6.81
N PHE A 257 26.32 -19.72 5.89
CA PHE A 257 25.38 -19.73 4.78
C PHE A 257 26.07 -19.29 3.49
N THR A 258 25.71 -19.94 2.39
CA THR A 258 26.16 -19.59 1.04
C THR A 258 24.95 -19.37 0.14
N LEU A 259 24.88 -18.21 -0.52
CA LEU A 259 23.96 -17.95 -1.61
C LEU A 259 24.55 -18.47 -2.90
N VAL A 260 23.81 -19.37 -3.55
CA VAL A 260 24.19 -19.95 -4.83
C VAL A 260 23.24 -19.42 -5.90
N VAL A 261 23.78 -18.72 -6.88
CA VAL A 261 23.04 -18.19 -8.03
C VAL A 261 23.22 -19.09 -9.25
N ASN A 262 22.15 -19.24 -10.03
CA ASN A 262 22.10 -20.05 -11.24
C ASN A 262 21.30 -19.31 -12.31
N LEU A 263 21.83 -19.25 -13.53
CA LEU A 263 21.13 -18.73 -14.69
C LEU A 263 21.00 -19.83 -15.75
N ASP A 264 19.78 -20.33 -15.96
CA ASP A 264 19.49 -21.20 -17.11
C ASP A 264 19.07 -20.31 -18.29
N VAL A 265 19.70 -20.46 -19.45
CA VAL A 265 19.36 -19.70 -20.67
C VAL A 265 18.92 -20.64 -21.77
N GLN A 266 17.75 -20.37 -22.34
CA GLN A 266 17.25 -21.00 -23.54
C GLN A 266 17.26 -19.99 -24.69
N ASP A 267 18.11 -20.25 -25.67
CA ASP A 267 18.13 -19.51 -26.94
C ASP A 267 17.03 -20.04 -27.86
N LEU A 268 16.08 -19.18 -28.23
CA LEU A 268 14.98 -19.52 -29.14
C LEU A 268 15.34 -19.21 -30.61
N GLY A 269 16.50 -18.62 -30.86
CA GLY A 269 16.99 -18.20 -32.16
C GLY A 269 16.29 -16.95 -32.70
N PHE A 270 16.59 -16.65 -33.96
CA PHE A 270 16.01 -15.53 -34.69
C PHE A 270 14.57 -15.83 -35.13
N ARG A 271 13.59 -15.05 -34.65
CA ARG A 271 12.16 -15.17 -34.98
C ARG A 271 11.53 -13.80 -35.11
N GLN A 272 10.76 -13.60 -36.19
CA GLN A 272 9.99 -12.37 -36.42
C GLN A 272 10.86 -11.10 -36.41
N GLY A 273 12.12 -11.18 -36.87
CA GLY A 273 13.04 -10.03 -36.89
C GLY A 273 13.86 -9.83 -35.61
N TRP A 274 13.77 -10.73 -34.63
CA TRP A 274 14.45 -10.58 -33.34
C TRP A 274 15.09 -11.89 -32.88
N TYR A 275 16.24 -11.80 -32.22
CA TYR A 275 16.76 -12.88 -31.38
C TYR A 275 16.01 -12.89 -30.05
N TRP A 276 15.61 -14.06 -29.59
CA TRP A 276 14.84 -14.23 -28.36
C TRP A 276 15.56 -15.13 -27.38
N LEU A 277 15.77 -14.65 -26.15
CA LEU A 277 16.30 -15.44 -25.04
C LEU A 277 15.24 -15.58 -23.95
N ARG A 278 15.12 -16.79 -23.39
CA ARG A 278 14.39 -17.05 -22.15
C ARG A 278 15.39 -17.44 -21.07
N GLY A 279 15.48 -16.63 -20.03
CA GLY A 279 16.29 -16.90 -18.87
C GLY A 279 15.46 -17.42 -17.71
N LYS A 280 16.07 -18.18 -16.83
CA LYS A 280 15.56 -18.49 -15.50
C LYS A 280 16.69 -18.24 -14.50
N LEU A 281 16.60 -17.11 -13.82
CA LEU A 281 17.48 -16.78 -12.72
C LEU A 281 16.96 -17.47 -11.46
N SER A 282 17.81 -18.16 -10.72
CA SER A 282 17.44 -18.68 -9.41
C SER A 282 18.54 -18.47 -8.40
N VAL A 283 18.13 -18.22 -7.16
CA VAL A 283 19.02 -18.06 -6.01
C VAL A 283 18.55 -19.05 -4.94
N LYS A 284 19.45 -19.92 -4.50
CA LYS A 284 19.24 -20.86 -3.40
C LYS A 284 20.20 -20.55 -2.26
N MET A 285 19.79 -20.83 -1.04
CA MET A 285 20.69 -20.73 0.12
C MET A 285 21.05 -22.12 0.62
N ILE A 286 22.33 -22.33 0.88
CA ILE A 286 22.88 -23.57 1.39
C ILE A 286 23.52 -23.28 2.75
N GLU A 287 23.25 -24.14 3.74
CA GLU A 287 23.92 -24.14 5.04
C GLU A 287 25.31 -24.78 4.94
N SER A 288 26.21 -24.51 5.90
CA SER A 288 27.55 -25.13 5.93
C SER A 288 27.55 -26.67 5.93
N ASN A 289 26.45 -27.31 6.33
CA ASN A 289 26.25 -28.77 6.28
C ASN A 289 25.76 -29.30 4.91
N GLY A 290 25.62 -28.44 3.90
CA GLY A 290 25.14 -28.78 2.55
C GLY A 290 23.61 -28.78 2.41
N LYS A 291 22.84 -28.54 3.48
CA LYS A 291 21.38 -28.49 3.43
C LYS A 291 20.91 -27.24 2.70
N VAL A 292 20.01 -27.43 1.74
CA VAL A 292 19.31 -26.32 1.06
C VAL A 292 18.22 -25.77 1.96
N ARG A 293 18.29 -24.47 2.29
CA ARG A 293 17.28 -23.76 3.09
C ARG A 293 16.03 -23.40 2.28
N GLY A 294 16.23 -23.05 1.02
CA GLY A 294 15.17 -22.62 0.12
C GLY A 294 15.71 -22.03 -1.17
N ARG A 295 14.80 -21.71 -2.09
CA ARG A 295 15.11 -21.15 -3.41
C ARG A 295 14.06 -20.13 -3.82
N VAL A 296 14.50 -19.07 -4.48
CA VAL A 296 13.66 -18.14 -5.25
C VAL A 296 14.07 -18.21 -6.72
N GLN A 297 13.12 -18.03 -7.62
CA GLN A 297 13.36 -18.05 -9.06
C GLN A 297 12.57 -16.96 -9.77
N TRP A 298 13.18 -16.38 -10.80
CA TRP A 298 12.60 -15.34 -11.64
C TRP A 298 12.69 -15.77 -13.11
N PRO A 299 11.55 -15.85 -13.82
CA PRO A 299 11.56 -16.01 -15.26
C PRO A 299 11.97 -14.68 -15.91
N LEU A 300 12.86 -14.75 -16.89
CA LEU A 300 13.36 -13.62 -17.67
C LEU A 300 13.08 -13.87 -19.15
N LYS A 301 12.74 -12.81 -19.88
CA LYS A 301 12.52 -12.89 -21.32
C LYS A 301 12.95 -11.59 -21.96
N VAL A 302 13.85 -11.70 -22.92
CA VAL A 302 14.37 -10.56 -23.66
C VAL A 302 14.41 -10.87 -25.15
N SER A 303 14.48 -9.79 -25.93
CA SER A 303 14.77 -9.88 -27.35
C SER A 303 15.62 -8.70 -27.80
N ALA A 304 16.36 -8.87 -28.89
CA ALA A 304 17.11 -7.82 -29.55
C ALA A 304 17.32 -8.13 -31.04
N LEU A 305 17.80 -7.13 -31.79
CA LEU A 305 18.06 -7.29 -33.24
C LEU A 305 19.32 -8.12 -33.51
N LYS A 306 20.30 -8.08 -32.60
CA LYS A 306 21.50 -8.91 -32.62
C LYS A 306 21.48 -9.87 -31.44
N HIS A 307 22.23 -10.96 -31.56
CA HIS A 307 22.33 -11.98 -30.52
C HIS A 307 23.02 -11.43 -29.26
N ASP A 308 24.21 -10.82 -29.39
CA ASP A 308 24.96 -10.20 -28.29
C ASP A 308 24.16 -9.10 -27.55
N ASP A 309 23.33 -8.35 -28.27
CA ASP A 309 22.45 -7.35 -27.68
C ASP A 309 21.35 -8.01 -26.82
N ALA A 310 20.89 -9.21 -27.19
CA ALA A 310 19.91 -9.96 -26.42
C ALA A 310 20.54 -10.51 -25.13
N GLU A 311 21.78 -11.01 -25.19
CA GLU A 311 22.54 -11.45 -24.01
C GLU A 311 22.79 -10.27 -23.06
N SER A 312 23.25 -9.14 -23.57
CA SER A 312 23.47 -7.92 -22.79
C SER A 312 22.18 -7.47 -22.09
N ARG A 313 21.04 -7.47 -22.79
CA ARG A 313 19.73 -7.14 -22.19
C ARG A 313 19.31 -8.14 -21.12
N LEU A 314 19.61 -9.43 -21.30
CA LEU A 314 19.33 -10.45 -20.30
C LEU A 314 20.11 -10.16 -19.02
N MET A 315 21.41 -9.87 -19.14
CA MET A 315 22.28 -9.58 -18.00
C MET A 315 21.89 -8.28 -17.29
N THR A 316 21.43 -7.25 -18.01
CA THR A 316 20.82 -6.06 -17.40
C THR A 316 19.58 -6.42 -16.57
N GLN A 317 18.70 -7.30 -17.09
CA GLN A 317 17.54 -7.77 -16.29
C GLN A 317 17.98 -8.59 -15.08
N VAL A 318 19.02 -9.42 -15.20
CA VAL A 318 19.59 -10.19 -14.08
C VAL A 318 20.11 -9.25 -13.00
N SER A 319 20.94 -8.25 -13.34
CA SER A 319 21.46 -7.26 -12.40
C SER A 319 20.31 -6.55 -11.69
N ASN A 320 19.37 -6.00 -12.44
CA ASN A 320 18.21 -5.30 -11.88
C ASN A 320 17.41 -6.19 -10.91
N LYS A 321 17.24 -7.47 -11.25
CA LYS A 321 16.53 -8.42 -10.36
C LYS A 321 17.30 -8.74 -9.09
N LEU A 322 18.60 -8.96 -9.19
CA LEU A 322 19.44 -9.19 -8.01
C LEU A 322 19.46 -7.93 -7.12
N ASP A 323 19.75 -6.75 -7.67
CA ASP A 323 19.84 -5.51 -6.89
C ASP A 323 18.52 -5.15 -6.18
N THR A 324 17.38 -5.37 -6.84
CA THR A 324 16.07 -5.00 -6.26
C THR A 324 15.47 -6.06 -5.35
N GLU A 325 15.69 -7.36 -5.61
CA GLU A 325 14.97 -8.43 -4.92
C GLU A 325 15.83 -9.30 -4.01
N ILE A 326 17.17 -9.25 -4.04
CA ILE A 326 18.04 -10.18 -3.29
C ILE A 326 17.79 -10.13 -1.78
N LYS A 327 17.63 -8.94 -1.20
CA LYS A 327 17.35 -8.75 0.22
C LYS A 327 16.04 -9.45 0.61
N SER A 328 15.00 -9.27 -0.20
CA SER A 328 13.70 -9.91 0.01
C SER A 328 13.76 -11.43 -0.19
N ALA A 329 14.58 -11.90 -1.14
CA ALA A 329 14.77 -13.32 -1.41
C ALA A 329 15.43 -14.02 -0.22
N ILE A 330 16.47 -13.42 0.37
CA ILE A 330 17.13 -13.92 1.58
C ILE A 330 16.12 -14.06 2.73
N PHE A 331 15.22 -13.10 2.92
CA PHE A 331 14.15 -13.19 3.92
C PHE A 331 13.10 -14.26 3.65
N LYS A 332 12.70 -14.43 2.40
CA LYS A 332 11.77 -15.51 2.02
C LYS A 332 12.41 -16.88 2.28
N ILE A 333 13.69 -17.02 1.93
CA ILE A 333 14.44 -18.27 2.15
C ILE A 333 14.66 -18.53 3.64
N SER A 334 14.95 -17.51 4.45
CA SER A 334 15.16 -17.69 5.90
C SER A 334 13.91 -18.14 6.64
N THR A 335 12.74 -17.68 6.22
CA THR A 335 11.47 -17.99 6.89
C THR A 335 10.89 -19.36 6.55
N GLY A 336 11.48 -20.07 5.58
CA GLY A 336 11.05 -21.42 5.21
C GLY A 336 9.56 -21.48 4.89
N ASN A 337 9.09 -20.70 3.91
CA ASN A 337 7.79 -21.01 3.33
C ASN A 337 7.91 -22.33 2.58
N LYS A 338 7.31 -23.37 3.17
CA LYS A 338 6.82 -24.52 2.43
C LYS A 338 5.74 -24.08 1.44
#